data_AF-A0A4R2DKF2-F1
#
_entry.id   AF-A0A4R2DKF2-F1
#
_cell.length_a   1.000
_cell.length_b   1.000
_cell.length_c   1.000
_cell.angle_alpha   90.00
_cell.angle_beta   90.00
_cell.angle_gamma   90.00
#
_symmetry.space_group_name_H-M   'P 1'
#
loop_
_entity.id
_entity.type
_entity.pdbx_description
1 polymer ?
#
loop_
_entity_poly.entity_id
_entity_poly.type
_entity_poly.pdbx_seq_one_letter_code
_entity_poly.pdbx_strand_id
1 'polypeptide(L)'
;MLDLLMAARTDFVQRGTPRPTRLTKDQWKGIRTPLMIMLGGRSRLVPSIPASKMVRDVSPQAELHMLPDASHAMLVDEPQAVIDRVREFVARHDR
;
A
#
# COMPACT_ATOMS: atom_id res chain seq x y z
N MET A 1 -9.45 11.55 24.84
CA MET A 1 -8.55 11.05 23.77
C MET A 1 -8.25 9.57 23.93
N LEU A 2 -7.98 9.08 25.15
CA LEU A 2 -7.79 7.66 25.42
C LEU A 2 -9.03 6.81 25.05
N ASP A 3 -10.24 7.30 25.38
CA ASP A 3 -11.49 6.59 25.06
C ASP A 3 -11.72 6.41 23.56
N LEU A 4 -11.34 7.40 22.75
CA LEU A 4 -11.43 7.32 21.29
C LEU A 4 -10.45 6.29 20.72
N LEU A 5 -9.23 6.23 21.26
CA LEU A 5 -8.25 5.20 20.90
C LEU A 5 -8.68 3.80 21.33
N MET A 6 -9.36 3.69 22.49
CA MET A 6 -9.90 2.42 22.98
C MET A 6 -11.05 1.94 22.11
N ALA A 7 -12.03 2.78 21.80
CA ALA A 7 -13.13 2.45 20.89
C ALA A 7 -12.64 2.04 19.49
N ALA A 8 -11.66 2.78 18.93
CA ALA A 8 -11.01 2.41 17.66
C ALA A 8 -10.42 0.99 17.70
N ARG A 9 -9.86 0.57 18.85
CA ARG A 9 -9.24 -0.75 19.02
C ARG A 9 -10.25 -1.86 19.35
N THR A 10 -11.32 -1.57 20.06
CA THR A 10 -12.27 -2.59 20.53
C THR A 10 -13.46 -2.78 19.60
N ASP A 11 -13.88 -1.71 18.92
CA ASP A 11 -15.17 -1.65 18.21
C ASP A 11 -14.97 -1.61 16.69
N PHE A 12 -13.86 -1.06 16.21
CA PHE A 12 -13.52 -0.99 14.78
C PHE A 12 -12.47 -2.03 14.33
N VAL A 13 -11.87 -2.77 15.27
CA VAL A 13 -11.14 -4.00 14.93
C VAL A 13 -12.16 -5.10 14.71
N GLN A 14 -12.24 -5.60 13.47
CA GLN A 14 -13.11 -6.70 13.09
C GLN A 14 -12.79 -7.94 13.96
N ARG A 15 -13.54 -8.12 15.06
CA ARG A 15 -13.35 -9.22 16.02
C ARG A 15 -13.29 -10.55 15.26
N GLY A 16 -12.20 -11.29 15.43
CA GLY A 16 -11.98 -12.59 14.78
C GLY A 16 -11.20 -12.54 13.47
N THR A 17 -10.87 -11.36 12.93
CA THR A 17 -10.00 -11.29 11.75
C THR A 17 -8.54 -11.42 12.19
N PRO A 18 -7.79 -12.41 11.71
CA PRO A 18 -6.38 -12.56 12.07
C PRO A 18 -5.61 -11.30 11.66
N ARG A 19 -4.65 -10.90 12.50
CA ARG A 19 -3.82 -9.74 12.18
C ARG A 19 -3.07 -10.02 10.88
N PRO A 20 -2.98 -9.05 9.95
CA PRO A 20 -2.12 -9.18 8.79
C PRO A 20 -0.69 -9.49 9.25
N THR A 21 -0.15 -10.60 8.79
CA THR A 21 1.26 -10.96 9.01
C THR A 21 2.09 -10.42 7.85
N ARG A 22 3.38 -10.19 8.10
CA ARG A 22 4.31 -9.81 7.03
C ARG A 22 4.60 -11.03 6.17
N LEU A 23 4.56 -10.85 4.85
CA LEU A 23 5.03 -11.86 3.91
C LEU A 23 6.54 -12.07 4.09
N THR A 24 6.98 -13.33 4.05
CA THR A 24 8.40 -13.69 4.01
C THR A 24 9.00 -13.35 2.64
N LYS A 25 10.33 -13.31 2.52
CA LYS A 25 11.00 -13.09 1.23
C LYS A 25 10.60 -14.14 0.19
N ASP A 26 10.43 -15.40 0.60
CA ASP A 26 10.06 -16.47 -0.33
C ASP A 26 8.59 -16.35 -0.76
N GLN A 27 7.71 -15.88 0.13
CA GLN A 27 6.33 -15.54 -0.24
C GLN A 27 6.27 -14.38 -1.23
N TRP A 28 7.10 -13.34 -1.05
CA TRP A 28 7.25 -12.26 -2.02
C TRP A 28 7.71 -12.74 -3.40
N LYS A 29 8.73 -13.61 -3.45
CA LYS A 29 9.19 -14.25 -4.70
C LYS A 29 8.13 -15.11 -5.37
N GLY A 30 7.15 -15.60 -4.60
CA GLY A 30 6.03 -16.39 -5.11
C GLY A 30 5.00 -15.57 -5.88
N ILE A 31 5.01 -14.24 -5.79
CA ILE A 31 4.10 -13.37 -6.53
C ILE A 31 4.56 -13.31 -8.00
N ARG A 32 3.79 -13.94 -8.90
CA ARG A 32 4.12 -14.04 -10.34
C ARG A 32 3.26 -13.16 -11.24
N THR A 33 2.19 -12.57 -10.71
CA THR A 33 1.35 -11.64 -11.46
C THR A 33 2.02 -10.27 -11.53
N PRO A 34 1.75 -9.46 -12.56
CA PRO A 34 2.15 -8.06 -12.56
C PRO A 34 1.70 -7.38 -11.27
N LEU A 35 2.59 -6.63 -10.63
CA LEU A 35 2.34 -5.97 -9.35
C LEU A 35 2.70 -4.50 -9.46
N MET A 36 1.75 -3.63 -9.10
CA MET A 36 1.98 -2.20 -8.91
C MET A 36 1.73 -1.84 -7.45
N ILE A 37 2.64 -1.04 -6.88
CA ILE A 37 2.56 -0.51 -5.52
C ILE A 37 2.61 1.00 -5.59
N MET A 38 1.68 1.67 -4.90
CA MET A 38 1.64 3.13 -4.79
C MET A 38 1.85 3.55 -3.33
N LEU A 39 2.63 4.60 -3.11
CA LEU A 39 2.96 5.11 -1.77
C LEU A 39 2.79 6.63 -1.70
N GLY A 40 2.19 7.12 -0.62
CA GLY A 40 2.08 8.56 -0.37
C GLY A 40 3.36 9.08 0.26
N GLY A 41 3.99 10.08 -0.35
CA GLY A 41 5.28 10.64 0.06
C GLY A 41 5.24 11.19 1.49
N ARG A 42 4.09 11.74 1.90
CA ARG A 42 3.84 12.31 3.23
C ARG A 42 3.12 11.37 4.19
N SER A 43 2.95 10.10 3.82
CA SER A 43 2.28 9.09 4.65
C SER A 43 2.99 8.91 6.00
N ARG A 44 2.27 9.20 7.09
CA ARG A 44 2.74 8.95 8.46
C ARG A 44 2.47 7.52 8.95
N LEU A 45 1.57 6.79 8.28
CA LEU A 45 1.22 5.42 8.64
C LEU A 45 2.19 4.41 8.01
N VAL A 46 2.54 4.64 6.75
CA VAL A 46 3.50 3.83 5.99
C VAL A 46 4.59 4.76 5.47
N PRO A 47 5.79 4.80 6.10
CA PRO A 47 6.90 5.62 5.64
C PRO A 47 7.34 5.21 4.23
N SER A 48 7.20 6.13 3.27
CA SER A 48 7.36 5.88 1.83
C SER A 48 8.78 5.47 1.43
N ILE A 49 9.82 6.07 2.05
CA ILE A 49 11.22 5.77 1.73
C ILE A 49 11.64 4.37 2.22
N PRO A 50 11.45 3.97 3.50
CA PRO A 50 11.72 2.60 3.92
C PRO A 50 10.87 1.56 3.16
N ALA A 51 9.59 1.86 2.91
CA ALA A 51 8.71 0.96 2.18
C ALA A 51 9.16 0.75 0.73
N SER A 52 9.54 1.82 0.03
CA SER A 52 10.03 1.74 -1.36
C SER A 52 11.32 0.93 -1.44
N LYS A 53 12.26 1.12 -0.51
CA LYS A 53 13.48 0.31 -0.43
C LYS A 53 13.16 -1.16 -0.24
N MET A 54 12.28 -1.48 0.72
CA MET A 54 11.87 -2.86 0.99
C MET A 54 11.26 -3.51 -0.24
N VAL A 55 10.34 -2.83 -0.93
CA VAL A 55 9.71 -3.33 -2.17
C VAL A 55 10.76 -3.62 -3.24
N ARG A 56 11.71 -2.70 -3.46
CA ARG A 56 12.80 -2.92 -4.44
C ARG A 56 13.66 -4.13 -4.08
N ASP A 57 13.88 -4.39 -2.79
CA ASP A 57 14.68 -5.52 -2.32
C ASP A 57 13.94 -6.86 -2.48
N VAL A 58 12.62 -6.92 -2.24
CA VAL A 58 11.86 -8.19 -2.23
C VAL A 58 11.06 -8.47 -3.50
N SER A 59 10.77 -7.44 -4.30
CA SER A 59 10.02 -7.53 -5.55
C SER A 59 10.58 -6.52 -6.56
N PRO A 60 11.78 -6.76 -7.11
CA PRO A 60 12.44 -5.82 -8.03
C PRO A 60 11.69 -5.61 -9.36
N GLN A 61 10.75 -6.51 -9.68
CA GLN A 61 9.91 -6.42 -10.87
C GLN A 61 8.60 -5.63 -10.65
N ALA A 62 8.26 -5.28 -9.41
CA ALA A 62 7.07 -4.50 -9.12
C ALA A 62 7.21 -3.07 -9.64
N GLU A 63 6.15 -2.54 -10.24
CA GLU A 63 6.05 -1.13 -10.54
C GLU A 63 5.80 -0.35 -9.25
N LEU A 64 6.66 0.61 -8.96
CA LEU A 64 6.59 1.38 -7.72
C LEU A 64 6.40 2.86 -8.05
N HIS A 65 5.28 3.42 -7.62
CA HIS A 65 4.94 4.83 -7.79
C HIS A 65 4.86 5.51 -6.43
N MET A 66 5.42 6.72 -6.34
CA MET A 66 5.32 7.57 -5.16
C MET A 66 4.61 8.86 -5.55
N LEU A 67 3.58 9.22 -4.80
CA LEU A 67 2.86 10.50 -4.92
C LEU A 67 3.43 11.44 -3.86
N PRO A 68 4.34 12.38 -4.20
CA PRO A 68 5.15 13.09 -3.21
C PRO A 68 4.34 13.85 -2.16
N ASP A 69 3.22 14.44 -2.58
CA ASP A 69 2.40 15.32 -1.74
C ASP A 69 1.25 14.60 -1.05
N ALA A 70 0.89 13.39 -1.50
CA ALA A 70 -0.16 12.59 -0.88
C ALA A 70 0.22 12.03 0.50
N SER A 71 -0.77 11.97 1.38
CA SER A 71 -0.70 11.31 2.68
C SER A 71 -0.93 9.79 2.55
N HIS A 72 -1.30 9.12 3.65
CA HIS A 72 -1.75 7.73 3.56
C HIS A 72 -3.06 7.60 2.78
N ALA A 73 -3.91 8.62 2.83
CA ALA A 73 -5.22 8.66 2.16
C ALA A 73 -5.11 9.14 0.70
N MET A 74 -4.17 8.57 -0.09
CA MET A 74 -3.87 9.03 -1.45
C MET A 74 -5.09 9.05 -2.39
N LEU A 75 -6.05 8.16 -2.16
CA LEU A 75 -7.31 8.10 -2.93
C LEU A 75 -8.19 9.35 -2.73
N VAL A 76 -7.98 10.08 -1.63
CA VAL A 76 -8.68 11.33 -1.30
C VAL A 76 -7.82 12.53 -1.69
N ASP A 77 -6.52 12.48 -1.39
CA ASP A 77 -5.61 13.61 -1.61
C ASP A 77 -5.35 13.86 -3.10
N GLU A 78 -5.11 12.79 -3.88
CA GLU A 78 -4.74 12.85 -5.29
C GLU A 78 -5.51 11.80 -6.12
N PRO A 79 -6.85 11.86 -6.15
CA PRO A 79 -7.69 10.81 -6.76
C PRO A 79 -7.36 10.59 -8.23
N GLN A 80 -7.18 11.67 -9.00
CA GLN A 80 -6.93 11.56 -10.44
C GLN A 80 -5.58 10.89 -10.74
N ALA A 81 -4.53 11.22 -9.99
CA ALA A 81 -3.23 10.61 -10.14
C ALA A 81 -3.28 9.09 -9.88
N VAL A 82 -4.07 8.66 -8.90
CA VAL A 82 -4.27 7.22 -8.64
C VAL A 82 -5.07 6.56 -9.75
N ILE A 83 -6.17 7.17 -10.19
CA ILE A 83 -7.02 6.64 -11.26
C ILE A 83 -6.21 6.43 -12.54
N ASP A 84 -5.41 7.42 -12.95
CA ASP A 84 -4.63 7.35 -14.19
C ASP A 84 -3.62 6.21 -14.13
N ARG A 85 -2.89 6.08 -13.01
CA ARG A 85 -1.91 4.98 -12.82
C ARG A 85 -2.56 3.60 -12.83
N VAL A 86 -3.71 3.45 -12.16
CA VAL A 86 -4.44 2.18 -12.14
C VAL A 86 -4.97 1.84 -13.54
N ARG A 87 -5.55 2.81 -14.25
CA ARG A 87 -6.06 2.60 -15.62
C ARG A 87 -4.94 2.20 -16.57
N GLU A 88 -3.81 2.89 -16.52
CA GLU A 88 -2.64 2.57 -17.33
C GLU A 88 -2.09 1.17 -17.04
N PHE A 89 -1.98 0.81 -15.76
CA PHE A 89 -1.49 -0.50 -15.34
C PHE A 89 -2.42 -1.63 -15.81
N VAL A 90 -3.73 -1.48 -15.57
CA VAL A 90 -4.74 -2.47 -16.01
C VAL A 90 -4.73 -2.60 -17.53
N ALA A 91 -4.75 -1.50 -18.28
CA ALA A 91 -4.74 -1.55 -19.75
C ALA A 91 -3.51 -2.28 -20.34
N ARG A 92 -2.36 -2.28 -19.64
CA ARG A 92 -1.17 -3.05 -20.07
C ARG A 92 -1.28 -4.56 -19.81
N HIS A 93 -2.10 -4.98 -18.86
CA HIS A 93 -2.11 -6.35 -18.33
C HIS A 93 -3.45 -7.09 -18.45
N ASP A 94 -4.54 -6.41 -18.81
CA ASP A 94 -5.90 -6.96 -18.96
C ASP A 94 -6.13 -7.41 -20.42
N ARG A 95 -5.34 -8.39 -20.88
CA ARG A 95 -5.45 -9.03 -22.19
C ARG A 95 -6.08 -10.41 -22.11
#